data_AF-A0A2V8YYA3-F1
#
_entry.id   AF-A0A2V8YYA3-F1
#
_cell.length_a   1.000
_cell.length_b   1.000
_cell.length_c   1.000
_cell.angle_alpha   90.00
_cell.angle_beta   90.00
_cell.angle_gamma   90.00
#
_symmetry.space_group_name_H-M   'P 1'
#
loop_
_entity.id
_entity.type
_entity.pdbx_description
1 polymer ?
#
loop_
_entity_poly.entity_id
_entity_poly.type
_entity_poly.pdbx_seq_one_letter_code
_entity_poly.pdbx_strand_id
1 'polypeptide(L)'
;MLRESIGERKSGLLFPLRTGRPLHHSDILRRVLHPILAKLGQPKCGVDALCRFRNAYLRNYTSTPPGVYRFWMRLKRPDSHRRLTNGGPRCSKVAGG
;
A
#
# COMPACT_ATOMS: atom_id res chain seq x y z
N MET A 1 4.59 -16.96 -7.54
CA MET A 1 3.61 -15.93 -7.98
C MET A 1 3.99 -15.19 -9.26
N LEU A 2 5.02 -14.32 -9.29
CA LEU A 2 5.32 -13.54 -10.50
C LEU A 2 5.89 -14.40 -11.64
N ARG A 3 6.91 -15.21 -11.38
CA ARG A 3 7.57 -16.07 -12.39
C ARG A 3 6.60 -17.07 -13.01
N GLU A 4 5.79 -17.75 -12.18
CA GLU A 4 4.74 -18.67 -12.63
C GLU A 4 3.70 -18.00 -13.52
N SER A 5 3.41 -16.72 -13.28
CA SER A 5 2.36 -16.01 -14.00
C SER A 5 2.79 -15.44 -15.35
N ILE A 6 4.08 -15.36 -15.69
CA ILE A 6 4.56 -14.62 -16.88
C ILE A 6 4.60 -15.49 -18.15
N GLY A 7 4.73 -16.82 -18.03
CA GLY A 7 4.89 -17.73 -19.18
C GLY A 7 3.58 -18.27 -19.78
N GLU A 8 2.58 -18.57 -18.96
CA GLU A 8 1.38 -19.33 -19.37
C GLU A 8 0.09 -18.48 -19.43
N ARG A 9 0.22 -17.17 -19.72
CA ARG A 9 -0.93 -16.26 -19.68
C ARG A 9 -1.88 -16.51 -20.85
N LYS A 10 -3.02 -17.14 -20.54
CA LYS A 10 -4.17 -17.27 -21.46
C LYS A 10 -5.13 -16.07 -21.42
N SER A 11 -4.94 -15.13 -20.49
CA SER A 11 -5.75 -13.92 -20.34
C SER A 11 -4.87 -12.70 -20.01
N GLY A 12 -5.41 -11.48 -20.21
CA GLY A 12 -4.71 -10.21 -19.95
C GLY A 12 -4.47 -9.88 -18.46
N LEU A 13 -4.78 -10.79 -17.54
CA LEU A 13 -4.61 -10.58 -16.09
C LEU A 13 -3.23 -11.07 -15.62
N LEU A 14 -2.53 -10.22 -14.86
CA LEU A 14 -1.23 -10.58 -14.27
C LEU A 14 -1.36 -11.67 -13.19
N PHE A 15 -2.42 -11.59 -12.38
CA PHE A 15 -2.74 -12.53 -11.30
C PHE A 15 -4.22 -12.94 -11.39
N PRO A 16 -4.55 -13.96 -12.20
CA PRO A 16 -5.89 -14.52 -12.20
C PRO A 16 -6.10 -15.44 -11.00
N LEU A 17 -7.35 -15.54 -10.54
CA LEU A 17 -7.77 -16.64 -9.69
C LEU A 17 -7.76 -17.95 -10.50
N ARG A 18 -7.77 -19.11 -9.85
CA ARG A 18 -7.83 -20.42 -10.55
C ARG A 18 -9.00 -20.54 -11.54
N THR A 19 -10.07 -19.80 -11.32
CA THR A 19 -11.25 -19.72 -12.20
C THR A 19 -11.13 -18.71 -13.35
N GLY A 20 -9.96 -18.07 -13.52
CA GLY A 20 -9.71 -17.06 -14.56
C GLY A 20 -10.23 -15.66 -14.24
N ARG A 21 -10.84 -15.46 -13.06
CA ARG A 21 -11.39 -14.17 -12.63
C ARG A 21 -10.33 -13.25 -12.01
N PRO A 22 -10.53 -11.92 -12.01
CA PRO A 22 -9.66 -11.00 -11.28
C PRO A 22 -9.63 -11.31 -9.78
N LEU A 23 -8.47 -11.13 -9.14
CA LEU A 23 -8.37 -11.24 -7.69
C LEU A 23 -9.14 -10.11 -7.01
N HIS A 24 -10.00 -10.48 -6.06
CA HIS A 24 -10.71 -9.49 -5.27
C HIS A 24 -9.80 -8.90 -4.18
N HIS A 25 -9.93 -7.60 -3.93
CA HIS A 25 -9.13 -6.90 -2.92
C HIS A 25 -9.22 -7.55 -1.53
N SER A 26 -10.42 -8.00 -1.14
CA SER A 26 -10.61 -8.65 0.16
C SER A 26 -9.92 -10.01 0.28
N ASP A 27 -9.74 -10.73 -0.83
CA ASP A 27 -9.02 -12.01 -0.82
C ASP A 27 -7.53 -11.79 -0.57
N ILE A 28 -6.93 -10.79 -1.23
CA ILE A 28 -5.53 -10.42 -0.99
C ILE A 28 -5.32 -10.04 0.47
N LEU A 29 -6.19 -9.19 0.99
CA LEU A 29 -6.11 -8.68 2.35
C LEU A 29 -6.23 -9.81 3.39
N ARG A 30 -7.21 -10.70 3.24
CA ARG A 30 -7.46 -11.79 4.22
C ARG A 30 -6.49 -12.95 4.08
N ARG A 31 -6.12 -13.35 2.86
CA ARG A 31 -5.33 -14.56 2.60
C ARG A 31 -3.82 -14.30 2.57
N VAL A 32 -3.39 -13.07 2.31
CA VAL A 32 -1.97 -12.72 2.20
C VAL A 32 -1.57 -11.73 3.28
N LEU A 33 -2.23 -10.56 3.36
CA LEU A 33 -1.77 -9.48 4.23
C LEU A 33 -1.98 -9.78 5.73
N HIS A 34 -3.17 -10.23 6.13
CA HIS A 34 -3.46 -10.52 7.54
C HIS A 34 -2.56 -11.60 8.15
N PRO A 35 -2.27 -12.74 7.47
CA PRO A 35 -1.32 -13.72 7.98
C PRO A 35 0.09 -13.16 8.18
N ILE A 36 0.55 -12.28 7.29
CA ILE A 36 1.86 -11.62 7.42
C ILE A 36 1.87 -10.68 8.63
N LEU A 37 0.82 -9.87 8.80
CA LEU A 37 0.68 -8.98 9.94
C LEU A 37 0.63 -9.74 11.27
N ALA A 38 -0.10 -10.87 11.31
CA ALA A 38 -0.16 -11.73 12.48
C ALA A 38 1.23 -12.28 12.84
N LYS A 39 2.02 -12.72 11.84
CA LYS A 39 3.41 -13.16 12.06
C LYS A 39 4.33 -12.03 12.54
N LEU A 40 4.06 -10.80 12.14
CA LEU A 40 4.78 -9.61 12.61
C LEU A 40 4.27 -9.08 13.96
N GLY A 41 3.25 -9.69 14.56
CA GLY A 41 2.61 -9.21 15.80
C GLY A 41 1.89 -7.86 15.63
N GLN A 42 1.51 -7.50 14.40
CA GLN A 42 0.83 -6.24 14.09
C GLN A 42 -0.69 -6.42 14.03
N PRO A 43 -1.47 -5.39 14.38
CA PRO A 43 -2.92 -5.44 14.25
C PRO A 43 -3.34 -5.61 12.79
N LYS A 44 -4.50 -6.25 12.57
CA LYS A 44 -5.08 -6.38 11.23
C LYS A 44 -5.33 -4.99 10.66
N CYS A 45 -4.75 -4.69 9.50
CA CYS A 45 -4.90 -3.40 8.85
C CYS A 45 -5.09 -3.56 7.34
N GLY A 46 -5.76 -2.56 6.76
CA GLY A 46 -6.08 -2.55 5.35
C GLY A 46 -4.90 -2.13 4.47
N VAL A 47 -5.07 -2.28 3.15
CA VAL A 47 -4.08 -1.83 2.16
C VAL A 47 -3.85 -0.31 2.26
N ASP A 48 -4.86 0.47 2.65
CA ASP A 48 -4.70 1.91 2.89
C ASP A 48 -3.69 2.21 4.02
N ALA A 49 -3.68 1.40 5.09
CA ALA A 49 -2.71 1.55 6.17
C ALA A 49 -1.28 1.28 5.67
N LEU A 50 -1.10 0.28 4.81
CA LEU A 50 0.19 -0.01 4.18
C LEU A 50 0.62 1.15 3.25
N CYS A 51 -0.30 1.74 2.49
CA CYS A 51 -0.02 2.92 1.67
C CYS A 51 0.42 4.11 2.52
N ARG A 52 -0.23 4.36 3.67
CA ARG A 52 0.16 5.41 4.62
C ARG A 52 1.51 5.12 5.28
N PHE A 53 1.77 3.87 5.65
CA PHE A 53 3.06 3.44 6.17
C PHE A 53 4.17 3.70 5.16
N ARG A 54 3.98 3.29 3.90
CA ARG A 54 4.92 3.53 2.80
C ARG A 54 5.20 5.03 2.62
N ASN A 55 4.15 5.84 2.67
CA ASN A 55 4.26 7.30 2.59
C ASN A 55 5.16 7.86 3.70
N ALA A 56 4.90 7.48 4.95
CA ALA A 56 5.66 7.92 6.11
C ALA A 56 7.11 7.40 6.05
N TYR A 57 7.30 6.14 5.65
CA TYR A 57 8.62 5.52 5.55
C TYR A 57 9.49 6.23 4.51
N LEU A 58 8.99 6.40 3.29
CA LEU A 58 9.72 7.06 2.21
C LEU A 58 10.01 8.54 2.50
N ARG A 59 9.14 9.21 3.26
CA ARG A 59 9.31 10.64 3.59
C ARG A 59 10.31 10.88 4.72
N ASN A 60 10.33 10.00 5.72
CA ASN A 60 11.07 10.25 6.97
C ASN A 60 12.37 9.44 7.07
N TYR A 61 12.42 8.24 6.49
CA TYR A 61 13.53 7.30 6.70
C TYR A 61 14.34 7.05 5.43
N THR A 62 13.91 7.58 4.28
CA THR A 62 14.64 7.43 3.02
C THR A 62 14.89 8.81 2.41
N SER A 63 16.11 9.04 1.92
CA SER A 63 16.47 10.19 1.10
C SER A 63 15.95 10.04 -0.34
N THR A 64 14.66 9.70 -0.51
CA THR A 64 14.04 9.51 -1.82
C THR A 64 13.88 10.86 -2.53
N PRO A 65 14.36 11.03 -3.77
CA PRO A 65 14.19 12.25 -4.52
C PRO A 65 12.70 12.67 -4.61
N PRO A 66 12.36 13.96 -4.43
CA PRO A 66 10.97 14.40 -4.38
C PRO A 66 10.14 14.04 -5.63
N GLY A 67 10.77 13.97 -6.81
CA GLY A 67 10.11 13.57 -8.05
C GLY A 67 9.67 12.10 -8.03
N VAL A 68 10.56 11.19 -7.62
CA VAL A 68 10.31 9.75 -7.55
C VAL A 68 9.28 9.42 -6.47
N TYR A 69 9.41 10.04 -5.29
CA TYR A 69 8.44 9.89 -4.20
C TYR A 69 7.03 10.27 -4.64
N ARG A 70 6.86 11.42 -5.32
CA ARG A 70 5.55 11.87 -5.80
C ARG A 70 4.99 10.93 -6.85
N PHE A 71 5.82 10.45 -7.77
CA PHE A 71 5.43 9.48 -8.79
C PHE A 71 4.90 8.18 -8.15
N TRP A 72 5.65 7.58 -7.22
CA TRP A 72 5.26 6.34 -6.55
C TRP A 72 4.05 6.47 -5.63
N MET A 73 3.92 7.61 -4.96
CA MET A 73 2.76 7.90 -4.10
C MET A 73 1.56 8.43 -4.89
N ARG A 74 1.66 8.55 -6.21
CA ARG A 74 0.65 9.15 -7.10
C ARG A 74 0.15 10.49 -6.57
N LEU A 75 1.06 11.27 -5.98
CA LEU A 75 0.78 12.60 -5.46
C LEU A 75 0.76 13.57 -6.65
N LYS A 76 -0.30 14.39 -6.74
CA LYS A 76 -0.33 15.48 -7.72
C LYS A 76 0.83 16.44 -7.46
N ARG A 77 1.27 17.15 -8.52
CA ARG A 77 2.27 18.22 -8.38
C ARG A 77 1.78 19.18 -7.28
N PRO A 78 2.70 19.68 -6.44
CA PRO A 78 2.32 20.74 -5.54
C PRO A 78 1.95 21.91 -6.44
N ASP A 79 0.69 22.34 -6.35
CA ASP A 79 0.34 23.65 -6.86
C ASP A 79 1.23 24.64 -6.11
N SER A 80 1.98 25.47 -6.84
CA SER A 80 3.07 26.30 -6.33
C SER A 80 2.62 27.29 -5.23
N HIS A 81 1.31 27.36 -4.95
CA HIS A 81 0.69 28.23 -3.97
C HIS A 81 0.37 27.62 -2.59
N ARG A 82 0.49 26.31 -2.36
CA ARG A 82 0.11 25.75 -1.04
C ARG A 82 1.33 25.54 -0.13
N ARG A 83 1.68 26.64 0.54
CA ARG A 83 2.58 26.71 1.69
C ARG A 83 2.36 25.57 2.67
N LEU A 84 3.48 25.06 3.17
CA LEU A 84 3.64 24.21 4.34
C LEU A 84 2.74 24.71 5.47
N THR A 85 1.62 24.03 5.68
CA THR A 85 0.85 24.12 6.92
C THR A 85 0.65 22.70 7.43
N ASN A 86 1.48 22.41 8.44
CA ASN A 86 1.29 21.51 9.57
C ASN A 86 0.08 20.57 9.53
N GLY A 87 0.35 19.27 9.74
CA GLY A 87 -0.68 18.29 10.06
C GLY A 87 -0.33 16.89 9.60
N GLY A 88 0.75 16.31 10.13
CA GLY A 88 0.84 14.84 10.12
C GLY A 88 -0.38 14.28 10.85
N PRO A 89 -1.02 13.20 10.36
CA PRO A 89 -2.11 12.59 11.10
C PRO A 89 -1.54 12.06 12.42
N ARG A 90 -1.93 12.72 13.52
CA ARG A 90 -1.77 12.18 14.87
C ARG A 90 -2.42 10.81 14.88
N CYS A 91 -1.63 9.79 15.19
CA CYS A 91 -2.11 8.47 15.52
C CYS A 91 -3.07 8.65 16.71
N SER A 92 -4.38 8.57 16.46
CA SER A 92 -5.38 8.64 17.52
C SER A 92 -5.20 7.43 18.41
N LYS A 93 -4.89 7.72 19.68
CA LYS A 93 -4.80 6.78 20.78
C LYS A 93 -6.16 6.07 20.89
N VAL A 94 -6.16 4.75 20.72
CA VAL A 94 -7.30 3.91 21.06
C VAL A 94 -7.34 3.87 22.59
N ALA A 95 -8.22 4.66 23.19
CA ALA A 95 -8.61 4.51 24.59
C ALA A 95 -9.73 3.46 24.63
N GLY A 96 -9.51 2.41 25.41
CA GLY A 96 -10.52 1.40 25.71
C GLY A 96 -11.63 1.96 26.59
N GLY A 97 -12.77 1.28 26.50
CA GLY A 97 -14.00 1.47 27.27
C GLY A 97 -15.03 0.51 26.72
#